data_AF-A0A7W1UTV8-F1
#
_entry.id   AF-A0A7W1UTV8-F1
#
_cell.length_a   1.000
_cell.length_b   1.000
_cell.length_c   1.000
_cell.angle_alpha   90.00
_cell.angle_beta   90.00
_cell.angle_gamma   90.00
#
_symmetry.space_group_name_H-M   'P 1'
#
loop_
_entity.id
_entity.type
_entity.pdbx_description
1 polymer ?
#
loop_
_entity_poly.entity_id
_entity_poly.type
_entity_poly.pdbx_seq_one_letter_code
_entity_poly.pdbx_strand_id
1 'polypeptide(L)'
;MHNPLPSRGVSDVPSSPADVQATFCATLADEWVRLGVRHAVVAPGSRSTPMALALAEHVGVRIHIVHDERVAAFYALGLGLDA
;
A
#
# COMPACT_ATOMS: atom_id res chain seq x y z
N MET A 1 -19.68 -8.49 -8.34
CA MET A 1 -18.82 -8.71 -9.52
C MET A 1 -17.41 -8.92 -8.99
N HIS A 2 -17.00 -10.18 -8.85
CA HIS A 2 -15.65 -10.55 -8.42
C HIS A 2 -14.71 -10.22 -9.58
N ASN A 3 -13.79 -9.27 -9.40
CA ASN A 3 -12.72 -9.07 -10.37
C ASN A 3 -11.74 -10.22 -10.16
N PRO A 4 -11.60 -11.17 -11.11
CA PRO A 4 -10.63 -12.23 -10.96
C PRO A 4 -9.23 -11.60 -10.93
N LEU A 5 -8.36 -12.09 -10.04
CA LEU A 5 -6.95 -11.70 -10.05
C LEU A 5 -6.37 -12.04 -11.44
N PRO A 6 -5.57 -11.14 -12.05
CA PRO A 6 -4.94 -11.43 -13.33
C PRO A 6 -4.12 -12.72 -13.21
N SER A 7 -4.23 -13.60 -14.20
CA SER A 7 -3.46 -14.85 -14.26
C SER A 7 -1.97 -14.51 -14.43
N ARG A 8 -1.24 -14.37 -13.32
CA ARG A 8 0.21 -14.13 -13.31
C ARG A 8 0.90 -15.29 -14.02
N GLY A 9 1.44 -15.01 -15.21
CA GLY A 9 2.22 -15.98 -15.98
C GLY A 9 3.59 -16.21 -15.35
N VAL A 10 4.28 -17.26 -15.78
CA VAL A 10 5.67 -17.60 -15.40
C VAL A 10 6.69 -16.46 -15.70
N SER A 11 6.27 -15.43 -16.45
CA SER A 11 7.03 -14.20 -16.74
C SER A 11 7.16 -13.22 -15.57
N ASP A 12 6.38 -13.38 -14.50
CA ASP A 12 6.31 -12.41 -13.40
C ASP A 12 7.30 -12.72 -12.26
N VAL A 13 8.26 -13.62 -12.50
CA VAL A 13 9.32 -13.90 -11.51
C VAL A 13 10.18 -12.64 -11.37
N PRO A 14 10.26 -12.03 -10.17
CA PRO A 14 11.00 -10.79 -9.99
C PRO A 14 12.48 -11.00 -10.33
N SER A 15 12.96 -10.22 -11.29
CA SER A 15 14.29 -10.37 -11.90
C SER A 15 15.38 -9.57 -11.19
N SER A 16 14.98 -8.64 -10.33
CA SER A 16 15.84 -7.78 -9.53
C SER A 16 15.33 -7.64 -8.09
N PRO A 17 16.20 -7.23 -7.13
CA PRO A 17 15.76 -6.90 -5.76
C PRO A 17 14.69 -5.80 -5.70
N ALA A 18 14.63 -4.91 -6.69
CA ALA A 18 13.59 -3.88 -6.78
C ALA A 18 12.24 -4.51 -7.14
N ASP A 19 12.23 -5.45 -8.10
CA ASP A 19 11.03 -6.18 -8.51
C ASP A 19 10.46 -7.01 -7.34
N VAL A 20 11.35 -7.64 -6.55
CA VAL A 20 10.94 -8.39 -5.34
C VAL A 20 10.22 -7.47 -4.36
N GLN A 21 10.79 -6.29 -4.08
CA GLN A 21 10.21 -5.33 -3.16
C GLN A 21 8.87 -4.79 -3.66
N ALA A 22 8.77 -4.44 -4.95
CA ALA A 22 7.54 -3.98 -5.56
C ALA A 22 6.45 -5.05 -5.49
N THR A 23 6.77 -6.29 -5.86
CA THR A 23 5.83 -7.42 -5.84
C THR A 23 5.35 -7.72 -4.41
N PHE A 24 6.26 -7.68 -3.43
CA PHE A 24 5.92 -7.86 -2.02
C PHE A 24 4.98 -6.75 -1.51
N CYS A 25 5.29 -5.48 -1.80
CA CYS A 25 4.48 -4.35 -1.37
C CYS A 25 3.08 -4.37 -2.02
N ALA A 26 3.00 -4.67 -3.32
CA ALA A 26 1.74 -4.83 -4.03
C ALA A 26 0.87 -5.94 -3.41
N THR A 27 1.47 -7.10 -3.15
CA THR A 27 0.76 -8.23 -2.52
C THR A 27 0.25 -7.88 -1.12
N LEU A 28 1.02 -7.15 -0.31
CA LEU A 28 0.55 -6.69 1.00
C LEU A 28 -0.58 -5.67 0.89
N ALA A 29 -0.46 -4.69 -0.02
CA ALA A 29 -1.47 -3.66 -0.21
C ALA A 29 -2.80 -4.28 -0.68
N ASP A 30 -2.76 -5.21 -1.64
CA ASP A 30 -3.91 -5.99 -2.10
C ASP A 30 -4.64 -6.63 -0.91
N GLU A 31 -3.92 -7.34 -0.05
CA GLU A 31 -4.49 -8.06 1.08
C GLU A 31 -5.02 -7.13 2.17
N TRP A 32 -4.33 -6.03 2.48
CA TRP A 32 -4.85 -5.02 3.42
C TRP A 32 -6.16 -4.42 2.93
N VAL A 33 -6.27 -4.09 1.65
CA VAL A 33 -7.50 -3.57 1.05
C VAL A 33 -8.61 -4.61 1.11
N ARG A 34 -8.30 -5.87 0.79
CA ARG A 34 -9.24 -7.00 0.91
C ARG A 34 -9.76 -7.19 2.33
N LEU A 35 -8.91 -6.97 3.33
CA LEU A 35 -9.23 -7.08 4.76
C LEU A 35 -9.93 -5.84 5.35
N GLY A 36 -10.12 -4.77 4.58
CA GLY A 36 -10.91 -3.62 5.02
C GLY A 36 -10.12 -2.34 5.26
N VAL A 37 -8.81 -2.30 5.02
CA VAL A 37 -8.03 -1.06 5.11
C VAL A 37 -8.52 -0.08 4.03
N ARG A 38 -8.82 1.17 4.44
CA ARG A 38 -9.32 2.25 3.57
C ARG A 38 -8.50 3.53 3.65
N HIS A 39 -7.59 3.62 4.61
CA HIS A 39 -6.77 4.81 4.85
C HIS A 39 -5.30 4.41 4.96
N ALA A 40 -4.43 5.17 4.30
CA ALA A 40 -2.99 5.07 4.49
C ALA A 40 -2.41 6.44 4.77
N VAL A 41 -1.68 6.56 5.87
CA VAL A 41 -0.97 7.78 6.25
C VAL A 41 0.50 7.58 5.92
N VAL A 42 1.04 8.40 5.03
CA VAL A 42 2.38 8.22 4.46
C VAL A 42 3.27 9.38 4.84
N ALA A 43 4.36 9.08 5.54
CA ALA A 43 5.51 9.97 5.67
C ALA A 43 6.50 9.70 4.52
N PRO A 44 6.86 10.71 3.71
CA PRO A 44 7.68 10.51 2.51
C PRO A 44 9.09 9.98 2.82
N GLY A 45 9.55 9.01 2.03
CA GLY A 45 10.93 8.51 2.10
C GLY A 45 11.29 7.59 0.94
N SER A 46 12.55 7.60 0.49
CA SER A 46 12.97 6.82 -0.69
C SER A 46 12.74 5.31 -0.53
N ARG A 47 12.97 4.79 0.68
CA ARG A 47 12.78 3.36 1.02
C ARG A 47 11.31 2.95 1.10
N SER A 48 10.39 3.87 1.41
CA SER A 48 8.96 3.57 1.49
C SER A 48 8.24 3.70 0.14
N THR A 49 8.92 4.24 -0.89
CA THR A 49 8.41 4.36 -2.26
C THR A 49 7.62 3.15 -2.77
N PRO A 50 8.13 1.90 -2.75
CA PRO A 50 7.38 0.76 -3.31
C PRO A 50 6.05 0.52 -2.58
N MET A 51 5.98 0.74 -1.27
CA MET A 51 4.74 0.63 -0.49
C MET A 51 3.79 1.80 -0.76
N ALA A 52 4.31 3.02 -0.84
CA ALA A 52 3.51 4.20 -1.13
C ALA A 52 2.86 4.12 -2.51
N LEU A 53 3.59 3.64 -3.52
CA LEU A 53 3.07 3.41 -4.86
C LEU A 53 2.02 2.29 -4.88
N ALA A 54 2.31 1.14 -4.25
CA ALA A 54 1.35 0.04 -4.15
C ALA A 54 0.01 0.47 -3.53
N LEU A 55 0.04 1.25 -2.45
CA LEU A 55 -1.17 1.79 -1.81
C LEU A 55 -1.90 2.81 -2.70
N ALA A 56 -1.16 3.64 -3.46
CA ALA A 56 -1.73 4.66 -4.33
C ALA A 56 -2.42 4.09 -5.58
N GLU A 57 -2.08 2.86 -6.00
CA GLU A 57 -2.77 2.17 -7.11
C GLU A 57 -4.21 1.75 -6.75
N HIS A 58 -4.54 1.69 -5.46
CA HIS A 58 -5.88 1.31 -5.00
C HIS A 58 -6.82 2.52 -4.87
N VAL A 59 -7.78 2.65 -5.78
CA VAL A 59 -8.85 3.67 -5.71
C VAL A 59 -9.70 3.64 -4.43
N GLY A 60 -9.71 2.49 -3.72
CA GLY A 60 -10.42 2.30 -2.46
C GLY A 60 -9.64 2.74 -1.22
N VAL A 61 -8.37 3.17 -1.37
CA VAL A 61 -7.52 3.66 -0.28
C VAL A 61 -7.37 5.17 -0.41
N ARG A 62 -7.76 5.91 0.63
CA ARG A 62 -7.45 7.33 0.76
C ARG A 62 -6.05 7.50 1.34
N ILE A 63 -5.17 8.07 0.54
CA ILE A 63 -3.81 8.44 0.95
C ILE A 63 -3.82 9.81 1.66
N HIS A 64 -3.14 9.88 2.81
CA HIS A 64 -2.92 11.11 3.56
C HIS A 64 -1.40 11.31 3.71
N ILE A 65 -0.86 12.39 3.14
CA ILE A 65 0.58 12.67 3.24
C ILE A 65 0.85 13.54 4.48
N VAL A 66 1.73 13.06 5.38
CA VAL A 66 2.11 13.77 6.60
C VAL A 66 3.63 13.75 6.73
N HIS A 67 4.26 14.93 6.72
CA HIS A 67 5.73 15.04 6.65
C HIS A 67 6.48 14.58 7.90
N ASP A 68 5.89 14.74 9.09
CA ASP A 68 6.47 14.29 10.37
C ASP A 68 5.88 12.92 10.74
N GLU A 69 6.74 11.92 10.94
CA GLU A 69 6.33 10.54 11.21
C GLU A 69 5.56 10.40 12.54
N ARG A 70 5.89 11.23 13.54
CA ARG A 70 5.19 11.20 14.83
C ARG A 70 3.77 11.75 14.67
N VAL A 71 3.61 12.84 13.92
CA VAL A 71 2.28 13.39 13.60
C VAL A 71 1.49 12.39 12.75
N ALA A 72 2.14 11.73 11.79
CA ALA A 72 1.51 10.70 10.95
C ALA A 72 0.90 9.57 11.79
N ALA A 73 1.60 9.13 12.84
CA ALA A 73 1.12 8.09 13.74
C ALA A 73 -0.15 8.52 14.51
N PHE A 74 -0.18 9.73 15.06
CA PHE A 74 -1.38 10.22 15.76
C PHE A 74 -2.54 10.52 14.80
N TYR A 75 -2.24 10.97 13.58
CA TYR A 75 -3.25 11.15 12.53
C TYR A 75 -3.88 9.81 12.13
N ALA A 76 -3.07 8.75 11.96
CA ALA A 76 -3.54 7.40 11.68
C ALA A 76 -4.37 6.83 12.85
N LEU A 77 -3.97 7.09 14.09
CA LEU A 77 -4.72 6.69 15.29
C LEU A 77 -6.10 7.35 15.31
N GLY A 78 -6.20 8.65 15.05
CA GLY A 78 -7.48 9.36 14.96
C GLY A 78 -8.41 8.75 13.91
N LEU A 79 -7.89 8.53 12.70
CA LEU A 79 -8.65 7.88 11.63
C LEU A 79 -9.17 6.48 12.02
N GLY A 80 -8.38 5.70 12.76
CA GLY A 80 -8.76 4.36 13.18
C GLY A 80 -9.80 4.34 14.32
N LEU A 81 -9.91 5.42 15.09
CA LEU A 81 -10.92 5.57 16.13
C LEU A 81 -12.25 6.11 15.58
N ASP A 82 -12.21 6.80 14.43
CA ASP A 82 -13.36 7.40 13.76
C ASP A 82 -14.01 6.47 12.69
N ALA A 83 -13.42 5.31 12.42
CA ALA A 83 -13.78 4.39 11.33
C ALA A 83 -14.69 3.21 11.74
#